data_AF-A0A4Z2FK33-F1
#
_entry.id   AF-A0A4Z2FK33-F1
#
_cell.length_a   1.000
_cell.length_b   1.000
_cell.length_c   1.000
_cell.angle_alpha   90.00
_cell.angle_beta   90.00
_cell.angle_gamma   90.00
#
_symmetry.space_group_name_H-M   'P 1'
#
loop_
_entity.id
_entity.type
_entity.pdbx_description
1 polymer ?
#
loop_
_entity_poly.entity_id
_entity_poly.type
_entity_poly.pdbx_seq_one_letter_code
_entity_poly.pdbx_strand_id
1 'polypeptide(L)'
;MKPFSFPEMNSENFSLSEKIVSTAYVRQGSQARRGHEQLIRQLLEQGKCPEEGWSESTVELFLSELAVMDSNNFLGNCGVGEREGRVASSLVARRHYRLIHGIGRSGDIAAIQPKAAGSSLLNKLTNSVVLDILKLSGVYVLSFKLKNILETFLLLVSHTCDPIFPVMELSGIFFSPVCKSATF
;
A
#
# COMPACT_ATOMS: atom_id res chain seq x y z
N MET A 1 -20.91 5.62 -9.10
CA MET A 1 -19.63 5.77 -8.37
C MET A 1 -18.95 7.03 -8.89
N LYS A 2 -18.72 8.04 -8.05
CA LYS A 2 -17.88 9.17 -8.46
C LYS A 2 -16.45 8.63 -8.62
N PRO A 3 -15.71 8.97 -9.70
CA PRO A 3 -14.31 8.63 -9.77
C PRO A 3 -13.62 9.21 -8.53
N PHE A 4 -12.70 8.43 -7.94
CA PHE A 4 -11.88 8.88 -6.83
C PHE A 4 -10.96 9.99 -7.36
N SER A 5 -11.45 11.23 -7.37
CA SER A 5 -10.65 12.39 -7.74
C SER A 5 -9.77 12.72 -6.55
N PHE A 6 -8.48 12.39 -6.64
CA PHE A 6 -7.49 13.06 -5.80
C PHE A 6 -7.69 14.58 -6.01
N PRO A 7 -7.98 15.36 -4.95
CA PRO A 7 -8.10 16.80 -5.10
C PRO A 7 -6.80 17.34 -5.70
N GLU A 8 -6.89 18.33 -6.59
CA GLU A 8 -5.74 19.11 -7.06
C GLU A 8 -5.05 19.72 -5.83
N MET A 9 -4.09 19.00 -5.25
CA MET A 9 -3.66 19.22 -3.87
C MET A 9 -2.89 20.52 -3.65
N ASN A 10 -2.58 21.28 -4.70
CA ASN A 10 -1.56 22.32 -4.63
C ASN A 10 -1.83 23.58 -5.47
N SER A 11 -3.00 23.78 -6.08
CA SER A 11 -3.23 24.97 -6.92
C SER A 11 -3.00 26.27 -6.15
N GLU A 12 -3.53 26.37 -4.93
CA GLU A 12 -3.32 27.52 -4.05
C GLU A 12 -1.86 27.66 -3.58
N ASN A 13 -1.21 26.54 -3.24
CA ASN A 13 0.20 26.53 -2.82
C ASN A 13 1.12 27.03 -3.93
N PHE A 14 0.85 26.66 -5.19
CA PHE A 14 1.57 27.17 -6.34
C PHE A 14 1.32 28.67 -6.53
N SER A 15 0.07 29.13 -6.44
CA SER A 15 -0.25 30.57 -6.52
C SER A 15 0.41 31.41 -5.42
N LEU A 16 0.55 30.88 -4.21
CA LEU A 16 1.30 31.54 -3.13
C LEU A 16 2.80 31.55 -3.42
N SER A 17 3.34 30.46 -3.99
CA SER A 17 4.76 30.36 -4.36
C SER A 17 5.15 31.33 -5.46
N GLU A 18 4.25 31.61 -6.41
CA GLU A 18 4.45 32.62 -7.49
C GLU A 18 4.62 34.05 -6.95
N LYS A 19 4.19 34.33 -5.70
CA LYS A 19 4.43 35.63 -5.05
C LYS A 19 5.85 35.77 -4.48
N ILE A 20 6.55 34.64 -4.33
CA ILE A 20 7.89 34.57 -3.71
C ILE A 20 8.96 34.36 -4.78
N VAL A 21 8.68 33.50 -5.76
CA VAL A 21 9.59 33.12 -6.86
C VAL A 21 8.91 33.43 -8.19
N SER A 22 9.70 33.71 -9.24
CA SER A 22 9.20 33.92 -10.60
C SER A 22 8.17 32.87 -11.01
N THR A 23 7.03 33.36 -11.50
CA THR A 23 5.92 32.57 -12.04
C THR A 23 6.37 31.51 -13.05
N ALA A 24 7.33 31.85 -13.92
CA ALA A 24 7.81 30.92 -14.93
C ALA A 24 8.45 29.66 -14.31
N TYR A 25 9.26 29.82 -13.26
CA TYR A 25 9.92 28.70 -12.58
C TYR A 25 8.94 27.88 -11.74
N VAL A 26 7.99 28.52 -11.07
CA VAL A 26 6.96 27.81 -10.30
C VAL A 26 6.08 26.97 -11.21
N ARG A 27 5.71 27.49 -12.39
CA ARG A 27 4.94 26.75 -13.39
C ARG A 27 5.69 25.56 -13.95
N GLN A 28 7.00 25.70 -14.20
CA GLN A 28 7.84 24.58 -14.62
C GLN A 28 7.86 23.47 -13.56
N GLY A 29 8.01 23.83 -12.28
CA GLY A 29 7.94 22.87 -11.16
C GLY A 29 6.58 22.19 -11.04
N SER A 30 5.49 22.95 -11.17
CA SER A 30 4.12 22.41 -11.18
C SER A 30 3.89 21.44 -12.34
N GLN A 31 4.43 21.73 -13.52
CA GLN A 31 4.37 20.81 -14.67
C GLN A 31 5.14 19.52 -14.43
N ALA A 32 6.33 19.59 -13.82
CA ALA A 32 7.08 18.40 -13.44
C ALA A 32 6.29 17.53 -12.44
N ARG A 33 5.67 18.14 -11.42
CA ARG A 33 4.83 17.42 -10.45
C ARG A 33 3.64 16.71 -11.10
N ARG A 34 2.98 17.37 -12.07
CA ARG A 34 1.86 16.78 -12.82
C ARG A 34 2.24 15.49 -13.55
N GLY A 35 3.48 15.34 -13.99
CA GLY A 35 3.96 14.09 -14.59
C GLY A 35 3.85 12.91 -13.64
N HIS A 36 4.28 13.08 -12.38
CA HIS A 36 4.14 12.05 -11.35
C HIS A 36 2.67 11.77 -11.01
N GLU A 37 1.86 12.82 -10.90
CA GLU A 37 0.42 12.69 -10.60
C GLU A 37 -0.33 11.93 -11.69
N GLN A 38 0.03 12.10 -12.95
CA GLN A 38 -0.55 11.36 -14.08
C GLN A 38 -0.28 9.86 -13.98
N LEU A 39 0.95 9.46 -13.66
CA LEU A 39 1.33 8.06 -13.47
C LEU A 39 0.52 7.45 -12.31
N ILE A 40 0.47 8.14 -11.17
CA ILE A 40 -0.30 7.71 -9.99
C ILE A 40 -1.78 7.57 -10.33
N ARG A 41 -2.34 8.54 -11.06
CA ARG A 41 -3.73 8.51 -11.50
C ARG A 41 -4.01 7.29 -12.38
N GLN A 42 -3.15 6.98 -13.35
CA GLN A 42 -3.30 5.81 -14.21
C GLN A 42 -3.32 4.51 -13.40
N LEU A 43 -2.42 4.36 -12.43
CA LEU A 43 -2.41 3.20 -11.54
C LEU A 43 -3.72 3.09 -10.73
N LEU A 44 -4.23 4.20 -10.20
CA LEU A 44 -5.46 4.22 -9.41
C LEU A 44 -6.72 3.92 -10.25
N GLU A 45 -6.78 4.42 -11.48
CA GLU A 45 -7.91 4.22 -12.38
C GLU A 45 -7.95 2.80 -12.96
N GLN A 46 -6.79 2.27 -13.36
CA GLN A 46 -6.70 0.99 -14.06
C GLN A 46 -6.44 -0.19 -13.13
N GLY A 47 -5.71 0.03 -12.03
CA GLY A 47 -5.28 -1.02 -11.11
C GLY A 47 -4.36 -2.06 -11.76
N LYS A 48 -3.60 -1.66 -12.78
CA LYS A 48 -2.72 -2.53 -13.58
C LYS A 48 -1.26 -2.22 -13.35
N CYS A 49 -0.39 -3.18 -13.67
CA CYS A 49 1.04 -2.91 -13.67
C CYS A 49 1.36 -1.89 -14.78
N PRO A 50 2.10 -0.81 -14.49
CA PRO A 50 2.63 0.07 -15.53
C PRO A 50 3.48 -0.71 -16.54
N GLU A 51 3.39 -0.35 -17.82
CA GLU A 51 4.23 -0.95 -18.88
C GLU A 51 5.71 -0.57 -18.67
N GLU A 52 5.96 0.69 -18.31
CA GLU A 52 7.29 1.19 -17.94
C GLU A 52 7.38 1.36 -16.41
N GLY A 53 8.50 0.88 -15.85
CA GLY A 53 8.78 1.00 -14.43
C GLY A 53 8.90 2.44 -13.97
N TRP A 54 8.31 2.76 -12.81
CA TRP A 54 8.40 4.09 -12.23
C TRP A 54 9.80 4.40 -11.68
N SER A 55 10.18 5.67 -11.70
CA SER A 55 11.36 6.15 -10.96
C SER A 55 11.17 5.99 -9.45
N GLU A 56 12.26 5.82 -8.72
CA GLU A 56 12.25 5.77 -7.24
C GLU A 56 11.52 6.98 -6.64
N SER A 57 11.78 8.18 -7.18
CA SER A 57 11.10 9.41 -6.76
C SER A 57 9.58 9.36 -6.88
N THR A 58 9.05 8.70 -7.92
CA THR A 58 7.60 8.56 -8.12
C THR A 58 7.03 7.55 -7.14
N VAL A 59 7.75 6.44 -6.90
CA VAL A 59 7.35 5.41 -5.93
C VAL A 59 7.34 5.99 -4.52
N GLU A 60 8.39 6.69 -4.11
CA GLU A 60 8.48 7.32 -2.79
C GLU A 60 7.43 8.41 -2.60
N LEU A 61 7.16 9.22 -3.63
CA LEU A 61 6.08 10.20 -3.59
C LEU A 61 4.74 9.51 -3.36
N PHE A 62 4.44 8.46 -4.14
CA PHE A 62 3.19 7.72 -4.00
C PHE A 62 3.04 7.07 -2.62
N LEU A 63 4.09 6.42 -2.10
CA LEU A 63 4.07 5.81 -0.76
C LEU A 63 3.90 6.87 0.34
N SER A 64 4.51 8.03 0.18
CA SER A 64 4.38 9.15 1.12
C SER A 64 2.94 9.69 1.14
N GLU A 65 2.32 9.85 -0.03
CA GLU A 65 0.92 10.27 -0.17
C GLU A 65 -0.04 9.25 0.46
N LEU A 66 0.23 7.95 0.33
CA LEU A 66 -0.56 6.92 1.02
C LEU A 66 -0.34 6.96 2.54
N ALA A 67 0.89 7.13 2.99
CA ALA A 67 1.20 7.12 4.42
C ALA A 67 0.48 8.23 5.19
N VAL A 68 0.38 9.44 4.62
CA VAL A 68 -0.34 10.55 5.29
C VAL A 68 -1.85 10.32 5.41
N MET A 69 -2.42 9.35 4.68
CA MET A 69 -3.83 8.98 4.78
C MET A 69 -4.15 8.04 5.96
N ASP A 70 -3.14 7.47 6.61
CA ASP A 70 -3.33 6.64 7.80
C ASP A 70 -3.40 7.49 9.07
N SER A 71 -4.32 7.13 9.98
CA SER A 71 -4.64 7.96 11.14
C SER A 71 -3.46 8.14 12.12
N ASN A 72 -2.54 7.18 12.17
CA ASN A 72 -1.31 7.30 12.95
C ASN A 72 -0.38 8.44 12.49
N ASN A 73 -0.59 8.99 11.28
CA ASN A 73 0.20 10.07 10.70
C ASN A 73 -0.53 11.42 10.65
N PHE A 74 -1.79 11.52 11.12
CA PHE A 74 -2.50 12.80 11.13
C PHE A 74 -1.88 13.78 12.15
N LEU A 75 -1.66 15.03 11.74
CA LEU A 75 -0.98 16.06 12.54
C LEU A 75 -1.66 16.35 13.89
N GLY A 76 -2.98 16.17 13.98
CA GLY A 76 -3.79 16.42 15.18
C GLY A 76 -4.36 15.15 15.82
N ASN A 77 -3.79 13.97 15.56
CA ASN A 77 -4.34 12.73 16.11
C ASN A 77 -4.10 12.62 17.63
N CYS A 78 -5.14 12.31 18.38
CA CYS A 78 -5.04 11.90 19.79
C CYS A 78 -5.57 10.47 19.94
N GLY A 79 -4.67 9.50 19.81
CA GLY A 79 -5.00 8.09 19.93
C GLY A 79 -5.07 7.65 21.39
N VAL A 80 -6.27 7.29 21.88
CA VAL A 80 -6.50 6.78 23.25
C VAL A 80 -6.62 5.26 23.33
N GLY A 81 -6.61 4.55 22.20
CA GLY A 81 -6.69 3.09 22.17
C GLY A 81 -5.36 2.38 22.47
N GLU A 82 -5.44 1.06 22.54
CA GLU A 82 -4.28 0.18 22.71
C GLU A 82 -3.53 -0.04 21.38
N ARG A 83 -4.24 0.06 20.24
CA ARG A 83 -3.69 -0.09 18.88
C ARG A 83 -3.81 1.21 18.08
N GLU A 84 -2.90 2.14 18.38
CA GLU A 84 -2.84 3.48 17.76
C GLU A 84 -1.68 3.66 16.78
N GLY A 85 -0.98 2.58 16.42
CA GLY A 85 0.13 2.64 15.47
C GLY A 85 1.34 3.46 15.98
N ARG A 86 1.52 3.55 17.30
CA ARG A 86 2.66 4.26 17.91
C ARG A 86 3.95 3.48 17.64
N VAL A 87 4.97 4.15 17.10
CA VAL A 87 6.27 3.54 16.78
C VAL A 87 7.35 4.13 17.69
N ALA A 88 8.06 3.27 18.43
CA ALA A 88 9.12 3.70 19.35
C ALA A 88 10.40 4.14 18.63
N SER A 89 10.81 3.41 17.58
CA SER A 89 12.04 3.69 16.83
C SER A 89 11.75 4.40 15.51
N SER A 90 12.42 5.54 15.30
CA SER A 90 12.33 6.30 14.04
C SER A 90 12.86 5.51 12.85
N LEU A 91 13.84 4.61 13.05
CA LEU A 91 14.35 3.72 12.00
C LEU A 91 13.28 2.73 11.54
N VAL A 92 12.48 2.19 12.48
CA VAL A 92 11.36 1.30 12.16
C VAL A 92 10.26 2.05 11.41
N ALA A 93 9.93 3.27 11.84
CA ALA A 93 8.93 4.09 11.14
C ALA A 93 9.36 4.41 9.70
N ARG A 94 10.64 4.79 9.50
CA ARG A 94 11.17 5.18 8.19
C ARG A 94 11.26 4.01 7.22
N ARG A 95 11.77 2.85 7.65
CA ARG A 95 11.91 1.67 6.76
C ARG A 95 10.56 1.14 6.26
N HIS A 96 9.48 1.44 6.98
CA HIS A 96 8.10 1.05 6.65
C HIS A 96 7.29 2.18 6.02
N TYR A 97 7.93 3.27 5.58
CA TYR A 97 7.25 4.46 5.02
C TYR A 97 6.12 5.00 5.93
N ARG A 98 6.18 4.75 7.23
CA ARG A 98 5.15 5.12 8.24
C ARG A 98 3.78 4.46 8.04
N LEU A 99 3.69 3.34 7.32
CA LEU A 99 2.49 2.52 7.16
C LEU A 99 2.45 1.45 8.27
N ILE A 100 1.81 1.75 9.40
CA ILE A 100 1.99 0.98 10.66
C ILE A 100 0.78 0.12 11.04
N HIS A 101 -0.42 0.49 10.60
CA HIS A 101 -1.65 -0.19 11.02
C HIS A 101 -1.85 -1.58 10.41
N GLY A 102 -1.04 -1.94 9.41
CA GLY A 102 -1.17 -3.19 8.66
C GLY A 102 -2.40 -3.18 7.74
N ILE A 103 -2.82 -4.37 7.33
CA ILE A 103 -3.93 -4.57 6.39
C ILE A 103 -5.10 -5.28 7.07
N GLY A 104 -6.31 -5.01 6.59
CA GLY A 104 -7.51 -5.71 7.04
C GLY A 104 -8.00 -5.35 8.43
N ARG A 105 -8.90 -6.18 8.95
CA ARG A 105 -9.52 -6.10 10.27
C ARG A 105 -9.44 -7.46 10.95
N SER A 106 -9.67 -7.49 12.26
CA SER A 106 -9.54 -8.70 13.10
C SER A 106 -10.39 -9.92 12.69
N GLY A 107 -11.39 -9.75 11.81
CA GLY A 107 -12.18 -10.85 11.28
C GLY A 107 -12.28 -10.89 9.74
N ASP A 108 -11.64 -9.96 9.04
CA ASP A 108 -11.66 -9.90 7.59
C ASP A 108 -10.44 -9.10 7.10
N ILE A 109 -9.52 -9.80 6.46
CA ILE A 109 -8.22 -9.31 6.02
C ILE A 109 -8.32 -8.53 4.69
N ALA A 110 -9.39 -8.73 3.92
CA ALA A 110 -9.73 -7.94 2.75
C ALA A 110 -10.56 -6.68 3.08
N ALA A 111 -11.09 -6.58 4.31
CA ALA A 111 -11.86 -5.41 4.74
C ALA A 111 -11.02 -4.13 4.79
N ILE A 112 -11.66 -3.01 4.45
CA ILE A 112 -11.04 -1.69 4.62
C ILE A 112 -10.89 -1.39 6.12
N GLN A 113 -9.68 -0.99 6.52
CA GLN A 113 -9.37 -0.56 7.87
C GLN A 113 -9.70 0.92 8.03
N PRO A 114 -10.70 1.31 8.86
CA PRO A 114 -11.08 2.72 9.02
C PRO A 114 -9.96 3.61 9.59
N LYS A 115 -9.01 3.05 10.36
CA LYS A 115 -7.84 3.79 10.87
C LYS A 115 -6.68 3.89 9.86
N ALA A 116 -6.75 3.17 8.75
CA ALA A 116 -5.63 2.99 7.83
C ALA A 116 -6.11 2.98 6.37
N ALA A 117 -6.62 4.13 5.92
CA ALA A 117 -7.15 4.28 4.58
C ALA A 117 -6.07 4.14 3.51
N GLY A 118 -4.87 4.67 3.77
CA GLY A 118 -3.70 4.54 2.89
C GLY A 118 -3.23 3.09 2.79
N SER A 119 -3.03 2.42 3.93
CA SER A 119 -2.66 0.99 3.96
C SER A 119 -3.71 0.08 3.30
N SER A 120 -5.00 0.40 3.47
CA SER A 120 -6.10 -0.33 2.80
C SER A 120 -6.09 -0.12 1.29
N LEU A 121 -5.84 1.10 0.83
CA LEU A 121 -5.72 1.41 -0.59
C LEU A 121 -4.51 0.71 -1.21
N LEU A 122 -3.37 0.74 -0.53
CA LEU A 122 -2.15 0.03 -0.93
C LEU A 122 -2.42 -1.46 -1.14
N ASN A 123 -3.04 -2.12 -0.15
CA ASN A 123 -3.38 -3.55 -0.23
C ASN A 123 -4.24 -3.87 -1.47
N LYS A 124 -5.28 -3.06 -1.72
CA LYS A 124 -6.17 -3.26 -2.88
C LYS A 124 -5.46 -3.08 -4.21
N LEU A 125 -4.61 -2.07 -4.33
CA LEU A 125 -3.82 -1.82 -5.53
C LEU A 125 -2.81 -2.93 -5.78
N THR A 126 -2.09 -3.35 -4.74
CA THR A 126 -1.14 -4.47 -4.82
C THR A 126 -1.85 -5.74 -5.31
N ASN A 127 -3.01 -6.08 -4.73
CA ASN A 127 -3.78 -7.24 -5.19
C ASN A 127 -4.24 -7.11 -6.64
N SER A 128 -4.63 -5.91 -7.09
CA SER A 128 -5.03 -5.66 -8.47
C SER A 128 -3.87 -5.80 -9.45
N VAL A 129 -2.71 -5.21 -9.12
CA VAL A 129 -1.49 -5.29 -9.93
C VAL A 129 -0.99 -6.73 -10.02
N VAL A 130 -0.96 -7.47 -8.90
CA VAL A 130 -0.55 -8.88 -8.92
C VAL A 130 -1.51 -9.72 -9.75
N LEU A 131 -2.82 -9.47 -9.65
CA LEU A 131 -3.81 -10.15 -10.50
C LEU A 131 -3.58 -9.86 -11.99
N ASP A 132 -3.19 -8.63 -12.34
CA ASP A 132 -2.85 -8.25 -13.71
C ASP A 132 -1.59 -8.99 -14.19
N ILE A 133 -0.53 -9.05 -13.39
CA ILE A 133 0.69 -9.81 -13.67
C ILE A 133 0.39 -11.31 -13.85
N LEU A 134 -0.46 -11.91 -13.02
CA LEU A 134 -0.85 -13.32 -13.15
C LEU A 134 -1.58 -13.61 -14.47
N LYS A 135 -2.38 -12.66 -14.96
CA LYS A 135 -3.02 -12.76 -16.27
C LYS A 135 -1.98 -12.65 -17.39
N LEU A 136 -1.05 -11.71 -17.28
CA LEU A 136 0.05 -11.54 -18.25
C LEU A 136 0.96 -12.77 -18.30
N SER A 137 1.17 -13.46 -17.18
CA SER A 137 1.92 -14.71 -17.14
C SER A 137 1.15 -15.93 -17.67
N GLY A 138 -0.03 -15.73 -18.27
CA GLY A 138 -0.82 -16.79 -18.91
C GLY A 138 -1.77 -17.55 -17.99
N VAL A 139 -1.95 -17.12 -16.74
CA VAL A 139 -2.81 -17.82 -15.77
C VAL A 139 -4.19 -17.16 -15.71
N TYR A 140 -5.03 -17.47 -16.70
CA TYR A 140 -6.35 -16.85 -16.88
C TYR A 140 -7.47 -17.45 -15.99
N VAL A 141 -7.26 -18.62 -15.39
CA VAL A 141 -8.31 -19.44 -14.72
C VAL A 141 -8.67 -18.97 -13.30
N LEU A 142 -8.11 -17.85 -12.85
CA LEU A 142 -8.10 -17.48 -11.43
C LEU A 142 -9.19 -16.48 -11.02
N SER A 143 -10.05 -16.08 -11.96
CA SER A 143 -11.01 -14.98 -11.83
C SER A 143 -11.98 -15.10 -10.63
N PHE A 144 -12.27 -16.31 -10.13
CA PHE A 144 -13.28 -16.50 -9.07
C PHE A 144 -12.74 -16.93 -7.70
N LYS A 145 -11.57 -17.59 -7.62
CA LYS A 145 -11.07 -18.21 -6.37
C LYS A 145 -9.86 -17.53 -5.74
N LEU A 146 -9.17 -16.64 -6.46
CA LEU A 146 -7.92 -16.04 -6.00
C LEU A 146 -8.07 -14.72 -5.24
N LYS A 147 -9.29 -14.17 -5.13
CA LYS A 147 -9.58 -13.10 -4.16
C LYS A 147 -9.16 -13.50 -2.73
N ASN A 148 -9.12 -14.81 -2.43
CA ASN A 148 -8.76 -15.33 -1.11
C ASN A 148 -7.37 -15.99 -1.04
N ILE A 149 -6.73 -16.33 -2.16
CA ILE A 149 -5.42 -17.04 -2.17
C ILE A 149 -4.23 -16.07 -2.15
N LEU A 150 -4.40 -14.83 -2.63
CA LEU A 150 -3.37 -13.79 -2.50
C LEU A 150 -3.06 -13.47 -1.03
N GLU A 151 -4.01 -13.71 -0.13
CA GLU A 151 -3.80 -13.58 1.31
C GLU A 151 -2.85 -14.63 1.88
N THR A 152 -2.72 -15.78 1.22
CA THR A 152 -1.79 -16.84 1.64
C THR A 152 -0.36 -16.57 1.14
N PHE A 153 -0.20 -15.88 0.01
CA PHE A 153 1.13 -15.56 -0.55
C PHE A 153 1.79 -14.36 0.15
N LEU A 154 1.01 -13.38 0.65
CA LEU A 154 1.55 -12.29 1.47
C LEU A 154 2.07 -12.75 2.85
N LEU A 155 1.59 -13.91 3.34
CA LEU A 155 2.12 -14.55 4.55
C LEU A 155 3.56 -15.06 4.36
N LEU A 156 3.92 -15.43 3.12
CA LEU A 156 5.28 -15.88 2.77
C LEU A 156 6.30 -14.74 2.77
N VAL A 157 5.89 -13.50 2.47
CA VAL A 157 6.76 -12.31 2.54
C VAL A 157 6.86 -11.78 3.98
N SER A 158 5.79 -11.92 4.79
CA SER A 158 5.76 -11.47 6.17
C SER A 158 6.61 -12.31 7.15
N HIS A 159 6.99 -13.53 6.75
CA HIS A 159 7.87 -14.42 7.54
C HIS A 159 9.37 -14.24 7.31
N THR A 160 9.80 -13.22 6.55
CA THR A 160 11.24 -12.91 6.36
C THR A 160 11.84 -12.04 7.48
N CYS A 161 11.11 -11.81 8.57
CA CYS A 161 11.59 -11.10 9.75
C CYS A 161 11.63 -11.99 11.01
N ASP A 162 12.13 -13.21 10.89
CA ASP A 162 12.67 -13.97 12.03
C ASP A 162 13.99 -14.62 11.58
N PRO A 163 15.15 -14.29 12.17
CA PRO A 163 16.31 -15.15 12.03
C PRO A 163 16.04 -16.38 12.89
N ILE A 164 16.51 -17.56 12.46
CA ILE A 164 16.37 -18.87 13.15
C ILE A 164 15.13 -19.68 12.67
N PHE A 165 15.23 -20.35 11.51
CA PHE A 165 15.06 -21.82 11.30
C PHE A 165 15.08 -22.14 9.78
N PRO A 166 15.47 -23.37 9.37
CA PRO A 166 16.01 -23.66 8.05
C PRO A 166 14.94 -23.96 7.00
N VAL A 167 15.37 -23.75 5.76
CA VAL A 167 14.71 -24.05 4.48
C VAL A 167 14.03 -25.42 4.50
N MET A 168 12.71 -25.46 4.33
CA MET A 168 12.01 -26.69 3.91
C MET A 168 11.54 -26.54 2.46
N GLU A 169 12.00 -27.47 1.64
CA GLU A 169 11.56 -27.74 0.27
C GLU A 169 10.04 -27.92 0.18
N LEU A 170 9.44 -27.24 -0.79
CA LEU A 170 8.06 -27.46 -1.22
C LEU A 170 7.99 -28.72 -2.08
N SER A 171 7.66 -29.84 -1.46
CA SER A 171 7.07 -30.98 -2.14
C SER A 171 5.88 -31.50 -1.33
N GLY A 172 4.77 -31.81 -2.01
CA GLY A 172 3.73 -32.65 -1.42
C GLY A 172 2.40 -31.96 -1.09
N ILE A 173 1.52 -32.01 -2.08
CA ILE A 173 0.06 -31.95 -1.94
C ILE A 173 -0.39 -33.15 -1.09
N PHE A 174 -0.93 -32.97 0.12
CA PHE A 174 -2.14 -33.64 0.69
C PHE A 174 -2.28 -33.48 2.23
N PHE A 175 -3.47 -33.03 2.64
CA PHE A 175 -4.29 -33.42 3.80
C PHE A 175 -3.71 -33.49 5.24
N SER A 176 -4.27 -32.60 6.09
CA SER A 176 -4.68 -32.72 7.52
C SER A 176 -3.93 -33.67 8.45
N PRO A 177 -3.62 -33.21 9.68
CA PRO A 177 -4.42 -33.74 10.80
C PRO A 177 -4.78 -32.73 11.89
N VAL A 178 -6.06 -32.73 12.25
CA VAL A 178 -6.61 -32.84 13.62
C VAL A 178 -5.64 -32.47 14.75
N CYS A 179 -5.76 -31.25 15.29
CA CYS A 179 -5.26 -30.94 16.64
C CYS A 179 -6.31 -31.36 17.68
N LYS A 180 -6.08 -32.51 18.32
CA LYS A 180 -6.67 -32.82 19.62
C LYS A 180 -5.96 -31.98 20.69
N SER A 181 -6.79 -31.39 21.54
CA SER A 181 -6.47 -30.70 22.79
C SER A 181 -5.51 -31.48 23.70
N ALA A 182 -4.62 -30.79 24.40
CA ALA A 182 -4.28 -31.07 25.80
C ALA A 182 -3.38 -29.97 26.40
N THR A 183 -3.96 -29.25 27.36
CA THR A 183 -3.35 -28.69 28.57
C THR A 183 -2.27 -29.59 29.19
N PHE A 184 -1.08 -29.05 29.50
CA PHE A 184 -0.70 -28.43 30.78
C PHE A 184 0.61 -27.66 30.59
#